data_AF-A0A291B9R9-F1
#
_entry.id   AF-A0A291B9R9-F1
#
_cell.length_a   1.000
_cell.length_b   1.000
_cell.length_c   1.000
_cell.angle_alpha   90.00
_cell.angle_beta   90.00
_cell.angle_gamma   90.00
#
_symmetry.space_group_name_H-M   'P 1'
#
loop_
_entity.id
_entity.type
_entity.pdbx_description
1 polymer ?
#
loop_
_entity_poly.entity_id
_entity_poly.type
_entity_poly.pdbx_seq_one_letter_code
_entity_poly.pdbx_strand_id
1 'polypeptide(L)'
;MGRIFHAWVIVPILVIRVSAHADGLDVQKFKFSQYVSYQQTIINNNSPIFELLSIPSFRAINVSQPYQTLAKLYNIAPQAQQELENLTHQIAHHVNGTVHSSGLKEKTRAEEKIVGELAGDASKLTDIARITVEVDSVEGLIRVYTELTAAARTQEVINRFQLPKPSGYRDLKVLLMLPESQFIVEVQLHLKGIFEIKNGQEHNIYREIQIIERNAALQDRILSEHEFARIEHLRQQSRALYDNAWQHYQLMNIEV
;
A
#
# COMPACT_ATOMS: atom_id res chain seq x y z
N MET A 1 13.36 -54.11 -29.72
CA MET A 1 13.53 -54.19 -28.26
C MET A 1 14.18 -52.89 -27.80
N GLY A 2 13.58 -51.91 -27.14
CA GLY A 2 12.22 -51.60 -26.68
C GLY A 2 12.19 -50.07 -26.44
N ARG A 3 11.07 -49.43 -26.76
CA ARG A 3 10.86 -47.98 -26.60
C ARG A 3 10.48 -47.69 -25.14
N ILE A 4 11.17 -46.76 -24.48
CA ILE A 4 10.82 -46.33 -23.12
C ILE A 4 10.07 -45.00 -23.23
N PHE A 5 8.76 -45.06 -23.00
CA PHE A 5 7.89 -43.91 -22.86
C PHE A 5 8.16 -43.25 -21.50
N HIS A 6 8.49 -41.96 -21.47
CA HIS A 6 8.46 -41.17 -20.24
C HIS A 6 7.01 -40.71 -20.02
N ALA A 7 6.33 -41.37 -19.08
CA ALA A 7 5.02 -40.98 -18.60
C ALA A 7 5.15 -39.69 -17.79
N TRP A 8 4.48 -38.63 -18.24
CA TRP A 8 4.26 -37.43 -17.45
C TRP A 8 3.22 -37.73 -16.37
N VAL A 9 3.65 -37.78 -15.11
CA VAL A 9 2.72 -37.83 -13.97
C VAL A 9 2.18 -36.41 -13.77
N ILE A 10 1.00 -36.16 -14.31
CA ILE A 10 0.16 -35.01 -13.95
C ILE A 10 -0.39 -35.31 -12.56
N VAL A 11 0.12 -34.63 -11.53
CA VAL A 11 -0.50 -34.66 -10.20
C VAL A 11 -1.57 -33.56 -10.18
N PRO A 12 -2.86 -33.90 -10.03
CA PRO A 12 -3.91 -32.89 -9.90
C PRO A 12 -3.74 -32.20 -8.54
N ILE A 13 -3.55 -30.86 -8.57
CA ILE A 13 -3.69 -30.04 -7.37
C ILE A 13 -5.16 -30.11 -6.97
N LEU A 14 -5.43 -30.84 -5.89
CA LEU A 14 -6.73 -30.92 -5.25
C LEU A 14 -7.04 -29.54 -4.68
N VAL A 15 -7.86 -28.77 -5.40
CA VAL A 15 -8.52 -27.58 -4.87
C VAL A 15 -9.44 -28.07 -3.75
N ILE A 16 -9.04 -27.83 -2.49
CA ILE A 16 -9.95 -27.99 -1.36
C ILE A 16 -11.04 -26.94 -1.52
N ARG A 17 -12.19 -27.36 -2.07
CA ARG A 17 -13.45 -26.67 -1.86
C ARG A 17 -13.88 -26.94 -0.43
N VAL A 18 -13.85 -25.92 0.41
CA VAL A 18 -14.50 -25.99 1.72
C VAL A 18 -16.01 -25.90 1.47
N SER A 19 -16.70 -27.03 1.58
CA SER A 19 -18.16 -27.06 1.70
C SER A 19 -18.55 -26.53 3.07
N ALA A 20 -19.45 -25.56 3.09
CA ALA A 20 -20.11 -25.10 4.30
C ALA A 20 -21.03 -26.22 4.82
N HIS A 21 -20.74 -26.76 6.00
CA HIS A 21 -21.73 -27.19 6.97
C HIS A 21 -21.13 -27.06 8.38
N ALA A 22 -21.90 -26.40 9.24
CA ALA A 22 -21.58 -26.12 10.62
C ALA A 22 -21.76 -27.38 11.47
N ASP A 23 -20.79 -27.65 12.33
CA ASP A 23 -21.01 -28.16 13.67
C ASP A 23 -19.86 -27.68 14.57
N GLY A 24 -20.25 -27.18 15.74
CA GLY A 24 -19.41 -26.38 16.63
C GLY A 24 -18.27 -27.18 17.25
N LEU A 25 -17.05 -26.67 17.07
CA LEU A 25 -15.90 -27.04 17.87
C LEU A 25 -15.44 -25.82 18.66
N ASP A 26 -15.27 -26.06 19.96
CA ASP A 26 -15.02 -25.13 21.04
C ASP A 26 -13.76 -24.29 20.77
N VAL A 27 -13.96 -23.07 20.26
CA VAL A 27 -12.89 -22.09 20.10
C VAL A 27 -12.54 -21.60 21.49
N GLN A 28 -11.40 -22.07 21.99
CA GLN A 28 -10.70 -21.44 23.09
C GLN A 28 -10.50 -19.96 22.72
N LYS A 29 -11.34 -19.09 23.28
CA LYS A 29 -11.31 -17.65 23.02
C LYS A 29 -9.90 -17.15 23.28
N PHE A 30 -9.17 -16.84 22.21
CA PHE A 30 -7.94 -16.08 22.32
C PHE A 30 -8.31 -14.77 23.04
N LYS A 31 -7.83 -14.63 24.28
CA LYS A 31 -7.96 -13.39 25.02
C LYS A 31 -7.19 -12.35 24.22
N PHE A 32 -7.95 -11.46 23.58
CA PHE A 32 -7.45 -10.25 22.95
C PHE A 32 -6.65 -9.50 24.02
N SER A 33 -5.32 -9.59 23.95
CA SER A 33 -4.44 -8.79 24.78
C SER A 33 -4.80 -7.33 24.53
N GLN A 34 -4.96 -6.59 25.62
CA GLN A 34 -5.47 -5.22 25.68
C GLN A 34 -4.76 -4.33 24.66
N TYR A 35 -5.42 -4.08 23.52
CA TYR A 35 -5.08 -2.94 22.72
C TYR A 35 -5.42 -1.72 23.56
N VAL A 36 -4.38 -0.94 23.88
CA VAL A 36 -4.51 0.38 24.47
C VAL A 36 -5.55 1.14 23.66
N SER A 37 -6.68 1.46 24.30
CA SER A 37 -7.71 2.31 23.73
C SER A 37 -7.05 3.64 23.38
N TYR A 38 -6.89 3.93 22.09
CA TYR A 38 -6.65 5.30 21.66
C TYR A 38 -7.80 6.12 22.22
N GLN A 39 -7.52 6.98 23.19
CA GLN A 39 -8.53 7.92 23.67
C GLN A 39 -8.98 8.72 22.46
N GLN A 40 -10.25 8.53 22.08
CA GLN A 40 -10.94 9.45 21.20
C GLN A 40 -10.96 10.80 21.93
N THR A 41 -9.96 11.64 21.67
CA THR A 41 -10.09 13.08 21.83
C THR A 41 -11.38 13.47 21.10
N ILE A 42 -12.20 14.31 21.74
CA ILE A 42 -13.46 14.78 21.16
C ILE A 42 -13.11 15.52 19.86
N ILE A 43 -13.19 14.82 18.73
CA ILE A 43 -12.94 15.40 17.42
C ILE A 43 -14.22 16.15 17.08
N ASN A 44 -14.17 17.48 17.07
CA ASN A 44 -15.24 18.28 16.49
C ASN A 44 -15.46 17.79 15.05
N ASN A 45 -16.72 17.54 14.66
CA ASN A 45 -17.08 17.02 13.33
C ASN A 45 -16.63 17.94 12.15
N ASN A 46 -16.03 19.09 12.44
CA ASN A 46 -15.51 20.06 11.49
C ASN A 46 -13.96 20.14 11.47
N SER A 47 -13.25 19.20 12.10
CA SER A 47 -11.77 19.18 12.08
C SER A 47 -11.25 18.52 10.79
N PRO A 48 -10.18 19.06 10.16
CA PRO A 48 -9.50 18.42 9.03
C PRO A 48 -9.05 16.99 9.34
N ILE A 49 -8.69 16.69 10.58
CA ILE A 49 -8.36 15.31 11.00
C ILE A 49 -9.56 14.39 10.84
N PHE A 50 -10.75 14.83 11.25
CA PHE A 50 -11.97 14.03 11.09
C PHE A 50 -12.25 13.75 9.62
N GLU A 51 -12.11 14.76 8.76
CA GLU A 51 -12.31 14.64 7.33
C GLU A 51 -11.33 13.64 6.71
N LEU A 52 -10.02 13.75 7.01
CA LEU A 52 -9.00 12.81 6.55
C LEU A 52 -9.32 11.37 6.99
N LEU A 53 -9.71 11.17 8.25
CA LEU A 53 -10.05 9.84 8.77
C LEU A 53 -11.38 9.29 8.22
N SER A 54 -12.24 10.17 7.69
CA SER A 54 -13.53 9.81 7.10
C SER A 54 -13.45 9.42 5.63
N ILE A 55 -12.32 9.66 4.95
CA ILE A 55 -12.10 9.20 3.58
C ILE A 55 -12.13 7.66 3.57
N PRO A 56 -13.11 7.03 2.88
CA PRO A 56 -13.28 5.59 2.94
C PRO A 56 -12.19 4.88 2.14
N SER A 57 -11.70 3.77 2.70
CA SER A 57 -10.89 2.83 1.92
C SER A 57 -11.81 1.95 1.07
N PHE A 58 -11.49 1.81 -0.23
CA PHE A 58 -12.23 0.93 -1.14
C PHE A 58 -11.33 0.46 -2.28
N ARG A 59 -11.73 -0.61 -2.96
CA ARG A 59 -11.15 -1.05 -4.23
C ARG A 59 -12.27 -1.39 -5.20
N ALA A 60 -12.21 -0.86 -6.42
CA ALA A 60 -13.14 -1.20 -7.48
C ALA A 60 -13.07 -2.69 -7.83
N ILE A 61 -14.17 -3.22 -8.36
CA ILE A 61 -14.20 -4.61 -8.84
C ILE A 61 -13.34 -4.69 -10.10
N ASN A 62 -12.50 -5.73 -10.20
CA ASN A 62 -11.65 -6.01 -11.37
C ASN A 62 -10.69 -4.88 -11.78
N VAL A 63 -9.95 -4.30 -10.83
CA VAL A 63 -8.84 -3.37 -11.14
C VAL A 63 -7.77 -4.11 -11.96
N SER A 64 -7.67 -3.77 -13.24
CA SER A 64 -6.74 -4.35 -14.21
C SER A 64 -6.22 -3.26 -15.16
N GLN A 65 -4.94 -3.35 -15.49
CA GLN A 65 -4.32 -2.57 -16.55
C GLN A 65 -4.95 -2.88 -17.92
N PRO A 66 -4.84 -1.98 -18.91
CA PRO A 66 -5.39 -2.18 -20.25
C PRO A 66 -4.69 -3.28 -21.06
N TYR A 67 -3.52 -3.77 -20.61
CA TYR A 67 -2.75 -4.79 -21.30
C TYR A 67 -2.34 -5.93 -20.36
N GLN A 68 -2.30 -7.15 -20.91
CA GLN A 68 -1.97 -8.37 -20.16
C GLN A 68 -0.48 -8.71 -20.16
N THR A 69 0.33 -8.08 -21.00
CA THR A 69 1.76 -8.39 -21.12
C THR A 69 2.61 -7.25 -20.62
N LEU A 70 3.67 -7.59 -19.88
CA LEU A 70 4.59 -6.63 -19.31
C LEU A 70 5.21 -5.70 -20.38
N ALA A 71 5.59 -6.26 -21.52
CA ALA A 71 6.14 -5.48 -22.64
C ALA A 71 5.18 -4.38 -23.12
N LYS A 72 3.89 -4.67 -23.29
CA LYS A 72 2.90 -3.67 -23.71
C LYS A 72 2.68 -2.62 -22.63
N LEU A 73 2.66 -3.01 -21.36
CA LEU A 73 2.54 -2.08 -20.25
C LEU A 73 3.71 -1.08 -20.23
N TYR A 74 4.95 -1.55 -20.39
CA TYR A 74 6.13 -0.69 -20.43
C TYR A 74 6.23 0.18 -21.68
N ASN A 75 5.54 -0.14 -22.77
CA ASN A 75 5.47 0.74 -23.93
C ASN A 75 4.62 1.99 -23.68
N ILE A 76 3.56 1.87 -22.86
CA ILE A 76 2.65 2.98 -22.56
C ILE A 76 3.03 3.72 -21.27
N ALA A 77 3.70 3.04 -20.34
CA ALA A 77 4.07 3.58 -19.04
C ALA A 77 4.81 4.93 -19.09
N PRO A 78 5.74 5.23 -20.03
CA PRO A 78 6.36 6.55 -20.11
C PRO A 78 5.37 7.68 -20.34
N GLN A 79 4.38 7.48 -21.22
CA GLN A 79 3.32 8.46 -21.46
C GLN A 79 2.45 8.65 -20.21
N ALA A 80 2.07 7.55 -19.56
CA ALA A 80 1.28 7.60 -18.34
C ALA A 80 2.03 8.28 -17.17
N GLN A 81 3.34 8.06 -17.05
CA GLN A 81 4.17 8.71 -16.03
C GLN A 81 4.25 10.23 -16.28
N GLN A 82 4.42 10.66 -17.53
CA GLN A 82 4.45 12.09 -17.86
C GLN A 82 3.10 12.76 -17.59
N GLU A 83 1.99 12.11 -17.97
CA GLU A 83 0.63 12.59 -17.67
C GLU A 83 0.42 12.72 -16.16
N LEU A 84 0.83 11.71 -15.39
CA LEU A 84 0.75 11.72 -13.93
C LEU A 84 1.57 12.85 -13.30
N GLU A 85 2.81 13.04 -13.76
CA GLU A 85 3.70 14.10 -13.27
C GLU A 85 3.08 15.48 -13.53
N ASN A 86 2.59 15.72 -14.75
CA ASN A 86 1.95 16.99 -15.08
C ASN A 86 0.73 17.27 -14.18
N LEU A 87 -0.15 16.28 -14.03
CA LEU A 87 -1.35 16.39 -13.20
C LEU A 87 -0.98 16.69 -11.73
N THR A 88 -0.04 15.92 -11.17
CA THR A 88 0.33 16.07 -9.76
C THR A 88 1.13 17.33 -9.47
N HIS A 89 2.00 17.79 -10.38
CA HIS A 89 2.68 19.07 -10.23
C HIS A 89 1.70 20.24 -10.22
N GLN A 90 0.69 20.23 -11.11
CA GLN A 90 -0.34 21.25 -11.12
C GLN A 90 -1.12 21.30 -9.80
N ILE A 91 -1.57 20.14 -9.30
CA ILE A 91 -2.35 20.05 -8.06
C ILE A 91 -1.50 20.41 -6.84
N ALA A 92 -0.28 19.88 -6.74
CA ALA A 92 0.61 20.13 -5.60
C ALA A 92 0.98 21.60 -5.47
N HIS A 93 1.14 22.32 -6.59
CA HIS A 93 1.40 23.77 -6.59
C HIS A 93 0.33 24.55 -5.82
N HIS A 94 -0.94 24.11 -5.85
CA HIS A 94 -2.01 24.82 -5.16
C HIS A 94 -1.93 24.77 -3.63
N VAL A 95 -1.17 23.82 -3.07
CA VAL A 95 -1.03 23.58 -1.63
C VAL A 95 0.42 23.71 -1.16
N ASN A 96 1.30 24.28 -2.00
CA ASN A 96 2.75 24.31 -1.78
C ASN A 96 3.33 22.91 -1.48
N GLY A 97 2.76 21.87 -2.08
CA GLY A 97 3.23 20.49 -1.94
C GLY A 97 4.45 20.20 -2.80
N THR A 98 5.21 19.19 -2.42
CA THR A 98 6.37 18.69 -3.16
C THR A 98 6.04 17.38 -3.86
N VAL A 99 6.36 17.28 -5.14
CA VAL A 99 6.17 16.07 -5.93
C VAL A 99 7.49 15.33 -6.04
N HIS A 100 7.50 14.05 -5.68
CA HIS A 100 8.63 13.15 -5.78
C HIS A 100 8.34 12.07 -6.82
N SER A 101 8.96 12.21 -8.00
CA SER A 101 8.96 11.18 -9.03
C SER A 101 10.24 10.35 -8.96
N SER A 102 10.08 9.02 -8.91
CA SER A 102 11.19 8.07 -9.09
C SER A 102 11.24 7.50 -10.50
N GLY A 103 10.44 8.05 -11.43
CA GLY A 103 10.19 7.47 -12.73
C GLY A 103 9.51 6.10 -12.64
N LEU A 104 9.65 5.33 -13.73
CA LEU A 104 9.02 4.03 -13.85
C LEU A 104 9.61 3.01 -12.87
N LYS A 105 8.77 2.07 -12.44
CA LYS A 105 9.24 0.88 -11.72
C LYS A 105 10.25 0.13 -12.59
N GLU A 106 11.36 -0.28 -11.99
CA GLU A 106 12.34 -1.14 -12.65
C GLU A 106 11.71 -2.47 -13.12
N LYS A 107 12.05 -2.91 -14.33
CA LYS A 107 11.47 -4.12 -14.95
C LYS A 107 11.70 -5.38 -14.11
N THR A 108 12.89 -5.54 -13.56
CA THR A 108 13.21 -6.68 -12.69
C THR A 108 12.34 -6.70 -11.43
N ARG A 109 12.11 -5.54 -10.81
CA ARG A 109 11.20 -5.39 -9.66
C ARG A 109 9.74 -5.62 -10.03
N ALA A 110 9.34 -5.28 -11.25
CA ALA A 110 8.01 -5.57 -11.76
C ALA A 110 7.82 -7.09 -11.93
N GLU A 111 8.79 -7.79 -12.52
CA GLU A 111 8.76 -9.24 -12.69
C GLU A 111 8.72 -9.98 -11.36
N GLU A 112 9.57 -9.59 -10.39
CA GLU A 112 9.55 -10.11 -9.02
C GLU A 112 8.14 -10.01 -8.40
N LYS A 113 7.50 -8.83 -8.53
CA LYS A 113 6.17 -8.57 -7.98
C LYS A 113 5.09 -9.37 -8.69
N ILE A 114 5.18 -9.52 -10.01
CA ILE A 114 4.21 -10.29 -10.80
C ILE A 114 4.21 -11.76 -10.35
N VAL A 115 5.40 -12.35 -10.20
CA VAL A 115 5.54 -13.75 -9.78
C VAL A 115 5.17 -13.92 -8.30
N GLY A 116 5.68 -13.05 -7.42
CA GLY A 116 5.54 -13.21 -5.97
C GLY A 116 4.19 -12.77 -5.39
N GLU A 117 3.56 -11.74 -5.95
CA GLU A 117 2.38 -11.10 -5.35
C GLU A 117 1.14 -11.14 -6.25
N LEU A 118 1.30 -11.27 -7.57
CA LEU A 118 0.21 -11.14 -8.54
C LEU A 118 -0.15 -12.44 -9.26
N ALA A 119 0.35 -13.58 -8.78
CA ALA A 119 0.09 -14.92 -9.34
C ALA A 119 0.40 -15.01 -10.84
N GLY A 120 1.46 -14.33 -11.30
CA GLY A 120 1.89 -14.31 -12.70
C GLY A 120 1.10 -13.37 -13.61
N ASP A 121 0.08 -12.65 -13.10
CA ASP A 121 -0.78 -11.80 -13.90
C ASP A 121 -0.26 -10.36 -13.98
N ALA A 122 0.40 -10.03 -15.09
CA ALA A 122 0.96 -8.70 -15.31
C ALA A 122 -0.11 -7.60 -15.42
N SER A 123 -1.36 -7.93 -15.77
CA SER A 123 -2.44 -6.94 -15.83
C SER A 123 -2.79 -6.36 -14.46
N LYS A 124 -2.43 -7.05 -13.37
CA LYS A 124 -2.64 -6.57 -11.99
C LYS A 124 -1.54 -5.63 -11.50
N LEU A 125 -0.50 -5.37 -12.30
CA LEU A 125 0.62 -4.51 -11.89
C LEU A 125 0.24 -3.03 -12.03
N THR A 126 -0.16 -2.41 -10.92
CA THR A 126 -0.71 -1.03 -10.91
C THR A 126 0.31 0.06 -10.58
N ASP A 127 1.54 -0.30 -10.22
CA ASP A 127 2.57 0.64 -9.75
C ASP A 127 3.77 0.73 -10.70
N ILE A 128 3.55 0.59 -12.02
CA ILE A 128 4.60 0.84 -13.02
C ILE A 128 4.88 2.34 -13.10
N ALA A 129 3.85 3.13 -13.40
CA ALA A 129 3.88 4.58 -13.28
C ALA A 129 3.33 4.97 -11.90
N ARG A 130 4.11 5.76 -11.17
CA ARG A 130 3.86 6.04 -9.76
C ARG A 130 4.51 7.34 -9.32
N ILE A 131 3.93 7.96 -8.29
CA ILE A 131 4.44 9.22 -7.76
C ILE A 131 4.09 9.38 -6.28
N THR A 132 4.86 10.21 -5.59
CA THR A 132 4.55 10.64 -4.22
C THR A 132 4.31 12.14 -4.20
N VAL A 133 3.27 12.58 -3.50
CA VAL A 133 3.04 13.99 -3.18
C VAL A 133 3.18 14.17 -1.67
N GLU A 134 4.14 14.99 -1.27
CA GLU A 134 4.37 15.41 0.10
C GLU A 134 3.72 16.77 0.35
N VAL A 135 3.05 16.91 1.49
CA VAL A 135 2.46 18.18 1.93
C VAL A 135 2.72 18.41 3.42
N ASP A 136 2.68 19.68 3.84
CA ASP A 136 2.95 20.08 5.22
C ASP A 136 1.73 19.97 6.14
N SER A 137 0.51 19.91 5.61
CA SER A 137 -0.73 19.94 6.42
C SER A 137 -1.78 18.92 6.00
N VAL A 138 -2.71 18.64 6.92
CA VAL A 138 -3.83 17.69 6.72
C VAL A 138 -4.81 18.22 5.68
N GLU A 139 -5.13 19.51 5.73
CA GLU A 139 -5.97 20.20 4.74
C GLU A 139 -5.34 20.15 3.35
N GLY A 140 -4.02 20.38 3.27
CA GLY A 140 -3.28 20.23 2.01
C GLY A 140 -3.40 18.81 1.45
N LEU A 141 -3.31 17.79 2.31
CA LEU A 141 -3.42 16.40 1.90
C LEU A 141 -4.82 16.07 1.38
N ILE A 142 -5.86 16.49 2.10
CA ILE A 142 -7.27 16.34 1.70
C ILE A 142 -7.53 17.06 0.38
N ARG A 143 -6.98 18.27 0.21
CA ARG A 143 -7.15 19.04 -1.01
C ARG A 143 -6.51 18.36 -2.21
N VAL A 144 -5.28 17.86 -2.08
CA VAL A 144 -4.62 17.08 -3.15
C VAL A 144 -5.44 15.84 -3.50
N TYR A 145 -5.93 15.10 -2.51
CA TYR A 145 -6.79 13.94 -2.72
C TYR A 145 -8.08 14.31 -3.48
N THR A 146 -8.74 15.40 -3.08
CA THR A 146 -9.99 15.87 -3.68
C THR A 146 -9.78 16.28 -5.14
N GLU A 147 -8.73 17.06 -5.43
CA GLU A 147 -8.41 17.49 -6.80
C GLU A 147 -8.01 16.31 -7.69
N LEU A 148 -7.24 15.33 -7.17
CA LEU A 148 -6.86 14.12 -7.92
C LEU A 148 -8.06 13.26 -8.29
N THR A 149 -8.95 13.01 -7.34
CA THR A 149 -10.13 12.15 -7.56
C THR A 149 -11.21 12.83 -8.40
N ALA A 150 -11.17 14.17 -8.52
CA ALA A 150 -11.98 14.90 -9.49
C ALA A 150 -11.40 14.86 -10.91
N ALA A 151 -10.08 14.80 -11.06
CA ALA A 151 -9.39 14.86 -12.35
C ALA A 151 -9.25 13.50 -13.05
N ALA A 152 -9.23 12.40 -12.30
CA ALA A 152 -9.01 11.05 -12.83
C ALA A 152 -9.91 10.01 -12.17
N ARG A 153 -10.13 8.88 -12.86
CA ARG A 153 -11.07 7.85 -12.38
C ARG A 153 -10.43 6.99 -11.29
N THR A 154 -10.87 7.16 -10.06
CA THR A 154 -10.37 6.40 -8.90
C THR A 154 -10.69 4.90 -9.00
N GLN A 155 -9.66 4.06 -8.87
CA GLN A 155 -9.75 2.60 -8.84
C GLN A 155 -9.64 2.03 -7.42
N GLU A 156 -8.86 2.67 -6.56
CA GLU A 156 -8.64 2.22 -5.18
C GLU A 156 -8.23 3.40 -4.30
N VAL A 157 -8.69 3.38 -3.06
CA VAL A 157 -8.20 4.23 -1.98
C VAL A 157 -7.86 3.34 -0.78
N ILE A 158 -6.65 3.49 -0.24
CA ILE A 158 -6.25 2.88 1.03
C ILE A 158 -5.83 4.00 1.96
N ASN A 159 -6.67 4.25 2.97
CA ASN A 159 -6.45 5.28 3.98
C ASN A 159 -5.75 4.67 5.20
N ARG A 160 -4.41 4.79 5.22
CA ARG A 160 -3.61 4.29 6.34
C ARG A 160 -3.51 5.29 7.49
N PHE A 161 -4.09 6.49 7.38
CA PHE A 161 -4.32 7.35 8.54
C PHE A 161 -5.44 6.79 9.42
N GLN A 162 -6.50 6.26 8.80
CA GLN A 162 -7.60 5.58 9.50
C GLN A 162 -7.17 4.22 10.06
N LEU A 163 -6.48 3.41 9.25
CA LEU A 163 -5.98 2.08 9.64
C LEU A 163 -4.47 1.96 9.35
N PRO A 164 -3.60 2.42 10.27
CA PRO A 164 -2.16 2.36 10.11
C PRO A 164 -1.62 0.92 9.99
N LYS A 165 -0.46 0.77 9.35
CA LYS A 165 0.22 -0.53 9.31
C LYS A 165 0.65 -0.99 10.72
N PRO A 166 1.01 -2.29 10.90
CA PRO A 166 1.63 -2.77 12.14
C PRO A 166 2.90 -2.00 12.56
N SER A 167 3.60 -1.38 11.61
CA SER A 167 4.73 -0.49 11.88
C SER A 167 4.33 0.92 12.31
N GLY A 168 3.05 1.29 12.30
CA GLY A 168 2.59 2.67 12.46
C GLY A 168 2.67 3.52 11.20
N TYR A 169 3.15 2.99 10.07
CA TYR A 169 3.20 3.75 8.82
C TYR A 169 1.80 4.20 8.35
N ARG A 170 1.72 5.47 7.91
CA ARG A 170 0.51 6.18 7.48
C ARG A 170 0.75 6.88 6.13
N ASP A 171 -0.26 6.85 5.27
CA ASP A 171 -0.34 7.56 3.99
C ASP A 171 -1.78 7.42 3.45
N LEU A 172 -2.07 8.16 2.39
CA LEU A 172 -3.25 7.90 1.56
C LEU A 172 -2.75 7.40 0.21
N LYS A 173 -2.92 6.09 -0.04
CA LYS A 173 -2.60 5.48 -1.34
C LYS A 173 -3.82 5.52 -2.24
N VAL A 174 -3.67 6.04 -3.44
CA VAL A 174 -4.73 6.13 -4.44
C VAL A 174 -4.27 5.47 -5.72
N LEU A 175 -5.10 4.60 -6.29
CA LEU A 175 -4.95 4.15 -7.66
C LEU A 175 -5.89 4.93 -8.56
N LEU A 176 -5.36 5.54 -9.60
CA LEU A 176 -6.13 6.33 -10.57
C LEU A 176 -5.99 5.67 -11.95
N MET A 177 -7.09 5.64 -12.71
CA MET A 177 -6.99 5.48 -14.17
C MET A 177 -6.94 6.86 -14.79
N LEU A 178 -5.82 7.14 -15.45
CA LEU A 178 -5.59 8.41 -16.11
C LEU A 178 -6.45 8.55 -17.38
N PRO A 179 -6.98 9.75 -17.66
CA PRO A 179 -7.92 9.95 -18.77
C PRO A 179 -7.28 9.86 -20.16
N GLU A 180 -6.02 10.26 -20.35
CA GLU A 180 -5.40 10.25 -21.69
C GLU A 180 -4.74 8.91 -22.00
N SER A 181 -3.85 8.45 -21.13
CA SER A 181 -3.14 7.18 -21.31
C SER A 181 -4.01 5.94 -21.06
N GLN A 182 -5.17 6.11 -20.42
CA GLN A 182 -6.04 5.01 -19.97
C GLN A 182 -5.29 3.96 -19.12
N PHE A 183 -4.26 4.42 -18.40
CA PHE A 183 -3.35 3.58 -17.64
C PHE A 183 -3.61 3.72 -16.15
N ILE A 184 -3.46 2.63 -15.40
CA ILE A 184 -3.59 2.67 -13.94
C ILE A 184 -2.25 3.05 -13.34
N VAL A 185 -2.28 4.05 -12.47
CA VAL A 185 -1.10 4.59 -11.78
C VAL A 185 -1.31 4.62 -10.27
N GLU A 186 -0.20 4.63 -9.52
CA GLU A 186 -0.21 4.76 -8.07
C GLU A 186 0.24 6.14 -7.61
N VAL A 187 -0.59 6.80 -6.80
CA VAL A 187 -0.23 8.03 -6.10
C VAL A 187 -0.20 7.76 -4.61
N GLN A 188 0.90 8.12 -3.96
CA GLN A 188 1.01 8.10 -2.50
C GLN A 188 0.99 9.55 -1.99
N LEU A 189 0.08 9.86 -1.08
CA LEU A 189 0.00 11.17 -0.43
C LEU A 189 0.53 11.06 0.98
N HIS A 190 1.51 11.91 1.31
CA HIS A 190 2.19 11.91 2.59
C HIS A 190 2.14 13.27 3.25
N LEU A 191 2.01 13.25 4.58
CA LEU A 191 2.42 14.37 5.41
C LEU A 191 3.94 14.35 5.56
N LYS A 192 4.58 15.52 5.48
CA LYS A 192 6.04 15.67 5.50
C LYS A 192 6.74 14.90 6.62
N GLY A 193 6.31 15.05 7.88
CA GLY A 193 6.93 14.34 9.00
C GLY A 193 6.86 12.81 8.87
N ILE A 194 5.80 12.29 8.24
CA ILE A 194 5.66 10.86 7.96
C ILE A 194 6.56 10.43 6.79
N PHE A 195 6.67 11.26 5.75
CA PHE A 195 7.57 11.03 4.62
C PHE A 195 9.05 11.02 5.04
N GLU A 196 9.47 11.96 5.89
CA GLU A 196 10.83 12.04 6.41
C GLU A 196 11.21 10.79 7.21
N ILE A 197 10.30 10.27 8.06
CA ILE A 197 10.52 9.02 8.80
C ILE A 197 10.69 7.84 7.84
N LYS A 198 9.77 7.69 6.88
CA LYS A 198 9.78 6.64 5.83
C LYS A 198 11.10 6.61 5.05
N ASN A 199 11.64 7.78 4.71
CA ASN A 199 12.87 7.89 3.91
C ASN A 199 14.14 8.01 4.76
N GLY A 200 14.02 8.13 6.08
CA GLY A 200 15.13 8.25 7.02
C GLY A 200 15.30 7.02 7.90
N GLN A 201 15.16 7.23 9.21
CA GLN A 201 15.43 6.22 10.25
C GLN A 201 14.61 4.92 10.12
N GLU A 202 13.36 4.98 9.62
CA GLU A 202 12.52 3.79 9.49
C GLU A 202 12.92 2.90 8.32
N HIS A 203 13.56 3.47 7.29
CA HIS A 203 13.92 2.74 6.07
C HIS A 203 14.79 1.50 6.35
N ASN A 204 15.66 1.57 7.36
CA ASN A 204 16.50 0.43 7.76
C ASN A 204 15.70 -0.65 8.48
N ILE A 205 14.79 -0.25 9.38
CA ILE A 205 13.89 -1.16 10.10
C ILE A 205 13.02 -1.92 9.10
N TYR A 206 12.43 -1.19 8.14
CA TYR A 206 11.62 -1.77 7.07
C TYR A 206 12.41 -2.79 6.24
N ARG A 207 13.64 -2.47 5.85
CA ARG A 207 14.51 -3.38 5.10
C ARG A 207 14.82 -4.65 5.88
N GLU A 208 15.09 -4.55 7.17
CA GLU A 208 15.38 -5.71 8.01
C GLU A 208 14.16 -6.66 8.12
N ILE A 209 12.97 -6.11 8.39
CA ILE A 209 11.72 -6.90 8.41
C ILE A 209 11.52 -7.60 7.06
N GLN A 210 11.68 -6.88 5.95
CA GLN A 210 11.53 -7.43 4.60
C GLN A 210 12.51 -8.58 4.32
N ILE A 211 13.75 -8.49 4.79
CA ILE A 211 14.74 -9.57 4.61
C ILE A 211 14.29 -10.83 5.36
N ILE A 212 13.85 -10.68 6.62
CA ILE A 212 13.39 -11.81 7.44
C ILE A 212 12.18 -12.48 6.78
N GLU A 213 11.16 -11.70 6.39
CA GLU A 213 9.93 -12.21 5.76
C GLU A 213 10.22 -12.88 4.41
N ARG A 214 11.07 -12.28 3.56
CA ARG A 214 11.43 -12.86 2.26
C ARG A 214 12.24 -14.15 2.40
N ASN A 215 13.16 -14.23 3.35
CA ASN A 215 13.95 -15.43 3.56
C ASN A 215 13.07 -16.61 3.97
N ALA A 216 12.08 -16.37 4.85
CA ALA A 216 11.10 -17.39 5.22
C ALA A 216 10.24 -17.82 4.03
N ALA A 217 9.76 -16.86 3.22
CA ALA A 217 8.98 -17.15 2.02
C ALA A 217 9.76 -17.92 0.94
N LEU A 218 11.02 -17.54 0.69
CA LEU A 218 11.90 -18.24 -0.26
C LEU A 218 12.21 -19.69 0.15
N GLN A 219 12.15 -19.97 1.45
CA GLN A 219 12.34 -21.30 2.03
C GLN A 219 11.03 -22.07 2.21
N ASP A 220 9.90 -21.49 1.76
CA ASP A 220 8.55 -22.05 1.92
C ASP A 220 8.24 -22.48 3.37
N ARG A 221 8.63 -21.63 4.32
CA ARG A 221 8.45 -21.88 5.76
C ARG A 221 7.79 -20.71 6.48
N ILE A 222 7.22 -21.02 7.64
CA ILE A 222 6.79 -19.99 8.59
C ILE A 222 7.99 -19.36 9.31
N LEU A 223 7.76 -18.18 9.89
CA LEU A 223 8.73 -17.50 10.75
C LEU A 223 8.99 -18.32 12.02
N SER A 224 10.26 -18.39 12.43
CA SER A 224 10.62 -18.91 13.75
C SER A 224 10.18 -17.95 14.85
N GLU A 225 10.09 -18.43 16.09
CA GLU A 225 9.74 -17.60 17.25
C GLU A 225 10.70 -16.42 17.44
N HIS A 226 12.00 -16.63 17.23
CA HIS A 226 13.02 -15.58 17.31
C HIS A 226 12.86 -14.52 16.22
N GLU A 227 12.58 -14.93 14.98
CA GLU A 227 12.32 -14.01 13.86
C GLU A 227 11.04 -13.20 14.10
N PHE A 228 9.99 -13.85 14.60
CA PHE A 228 8.75 -13.19 14.97
C PHE A 228 8.98 -12.14 16.06
N ALA A 229 9.66 -12.51 17.15
CA ALA A 229 9.99 -11.59 18.23
C ALA A 229 10.85 -10.41 17.74
N ARG A 230 11.80 -10.66 16.82
CA ARG A 230 12.61 -9.60 16.19
C ARG A 230 11.76 -8.65 15.37
N ILE A 231 10.86 -9.16 14.53
CA ILE A 231 9.94 -8.35 13.73
C ILE A 231 9.04 -7.50 14.63
N GLU A 232 8.49 -8.06 15.70
CA GLU A 232 7.63 -7.31 16.61
C GLU A 232 8.40 -6.19 17.34
N HIS A 233 9.64 -6.45 17.75
CA HIS A 233 10.50 -5.40 18.32
C HIS A 233 10.78 -4.27 17.32
N LEU A 234 11.12 -4.60 16.08
CA LEU A 234 11.34 -3.64 15.00
C LEU A 234 10.07 -2.82 14.69
N ARG A 235 8.89 -3.47 14.68
CA ARG A 235 7.60 -2.81 14.49
C ARG A 235 7.28 -1.84 15.63
N GLN A 236 7.59 -2.19 16.88
CA GLN A 236 7.41 -1.29 18.02
C GLN A 236 8.27 -0.03 17.90
N GLN A 237 9.53 -0.18 17.48
CA GLN A 237 10.42 0.96 17.23
C GLN A 237 9.87 1.87 16.13
N SER A 238 9.50 1.30 14.98
CA SER A 238 8.89 2.05 13.86
C SER A 238 7.61 2.77 14.28
N ARG A 239 6.76 2.10 15.07
CA ARG A 239 5.49 2.65 15.55
C ARG A 239 5.67 3.87 16.42
N ALA A 240 6.63 3.84 17.34
CA ALA A 240 6.91 4.99 18.21
C ALA A 240 7.26 6.24 17.40
N LEU A 241 8.02 6.08 16.30
CA LEU A 241 8.40 7.18 15.42
C LEU A 241 7.17 7.78 14.70
N TYR A 242 6.36 6.92 14.08
CA TYR A 242 5.20 7.39 13.33
C TYR A 242 4.09 7.93 14.22
N ASP A 243 3.87 7.35 15.40
CA ASP A 243 2.86 7.83 16.34
C ASP A 243 3.25 9.21 16.90
N ASN A 244 4.54 9.45 17.17
CA ASN A 244 5.03 10.77 17.57
C ASN A 244 4.80 11.83 16.48
N ALA A 245 5.15 11.53 15.23
CA ALA A 245 4.89 12.45 14.11
C ALA A 245 3.40 12.68 13.88
N TRP A 246 2.57 11.65 14.00
CA TRP A 246 1.12 11.79 13.84
C TRP A 246 0.49 12.66 14.94
N GLN A 247 0.90 12.50 16.19
CA GLN A 247 0.44 13.33 17.31
C GLN A 247 0.66 14.82 17.07
N HIS A 248 1.79 15.19 16.43
CA HIS A 248 2.06 16.58 16.08
C HIS A 248 0.97 17.19 15.19
N TYR A 249 0.57 16.46 14.15
CA TYR A 249 -0.53 16.88 13.27
C TYR A 249 -1.86 16.93 14.00
N GLN A 250 -2.14 15.98 14.90
CA GLN A 250 -3.37 16.00 15.70
C GLN A 250 -3.44 17.25 16.59
N LEU A 251 -2.34 17.61 17.26
CA LEU A 251 -2.28 18.78 18.14
C LEU A 251 -2.43 20.10 17.38
N MET A 252 -1.77 20.26 16.23
CA MET A 252 -1.91 21.44 15.38
C MET A 252 -3.35 21.67 14.89
N ASN A 253 -4.16 20.61 14.82
CA ASN A 253 -5.54 20.64 14.35
C ASN A 253 -6.59 20.72 15.49
N ILE A 254 -6.15 20.89 16.74
CA ILE A 254 -7.01 21.10 17.92
C ILE A 254 -7.07 22.60 18.29
N GLU A 255 -6.08 23.41 17.88
CA GLU A 255 -5.95 24.83 18.25
C GLU A 255 -6.72 25.81 17.35
N VAL A 256 -7.65 25.34 16.51
CA VAL A 256 -8.48 26.16 15.59
C VAL A 256 -9.95 26.15 15.99
#